data_AF-A0A543JLZ4-F1
#
_entry.id   AF-A0A543JLZ4-F1
#
_cell.length_a   1.000
_cell.length_b   1.000
_cell.length_c   1.000
_cell.angle_alpha   90.00
_cell.angle_beta   90.00
_cell.angle_gamma   90.00
#
_symmetry.space_group_name_H-M   'P 1'
#
loop_
_entity.id
_entity.type
_entity.pdbx_description
1 polymer ?
#
loop_
_entity_poly.entity_id
_entity_poly.type
_entity_poly.pdbx_seq_one_letter_code
_entity_poly.pdbx_strand_id
1 'polypeptide(L)'
;MSFSWYARRAGDATVPLPHRVSSFRSCVRRFHAAPYAVSMRYLELEAGPFERDERALAAALELLLALRAEWKADLAAYAATRRAEKRRGLRTPRGATPFDRDHPRPPLPVLRLSVELRGPERSTLGS
;
A
#
# COMPACT_ATOMS: atom_id res chain seq x y z
N MET A 1 -8.53 17.37 4.88
CA MET A 1 -9.42 16.31 4.35
C MET A 1 -8.84 14.93 4.63
N SER A 2 -9.70 13.95 4.98
CA SER A 2 -9.33 12.60 5.39
C SER A 2 -9.26 11.61 4.22
N PHE A 3 -8.62 10.45 4.42
CA PHE A 3 -8.55 9.37 3.44
C PHE A 3 -9.95 8.94 2.96
N SER A 4 -10.88 8.71 3.89
CA SER A 4 -12.23 8.23 3.55
C SER A 4 -13.02 9.21 2.68
N TRP A 5 -12.79 10.51 2.85
CA TRP A 5 -13.38 11.52 1.98
C TRP A 5 -12.89 11.39 0.54
N TYR A 6 -11.57 11.28 0.35
CA TYR A 6 -10.97 11.11 -0.98
C TYR A 6 -11.37 9.77 -1.62
N ALA A 7 -11.45 8.69 -0.83
CA ALA A 7 -11.85 7.37 -1.31
C ALA A 7 -13.30 7.38 -1.82
N ARG A 8 -14.23 7.98 -1.05
CA ARG A 8 -15.61 8.18 -1.49
C ARG A 8 -15.67 8.96 -2.80
N ARG A 9 -14.92 10.06 -2.90
CA ARG A 9 -14.88 10.89 -4.10
C ARG A 9 -14.26 10.18 -5.30
N ALA A 10 -13.28 9.29 -5.09
CA ALA A 10 -12.69 8.50 -6.16
C ALA A 10 -13.65 7.43 -6.72
N GLY A 11 -14.50 6.85 -5.85
CA GLY A 11 -15.52 5.87 -6.22
C GLY A 11 -16.83 6.46 -6.75
N ASP A 12 -17.04 7.76 -6.63
CA ASP A 12 -18.27 8.42 -7.08
C ASP A 12 -18.30 8.59 -8.60
N ALA A 13 -19.11 7.78 -9.29
CA ALA A 13 -19.25 7.79 -10.75
C ALA A 13 -19.89 9.07 -11.30
N THR A 14 -20.52 9.90 -10.45
CA THR A 14 -21.11 11.18 -10.87
C THR A 14 -20.05 12.28 -11.03
N VAL A 15 -18.85 12.06 -10.49
CA VAL A 15 -17.73 12.98 -10.58
C VAL A 15 -16.91 12.69 -11.85
N PRO A 16 -16.50 13.72 -12.63
CA PRO A 16 -15.65 13.49 -13.79
C PRO A 16 -14.35 12.74 -13.45
N LEU A 17 -13.95 11.80 -14.32
CA LEU A 17 -12.79 10.93 -14.13
C LEU A 17 -11.52 11.67 -13.65
N PRO A 18 -11.11 12.83 -14.22
CA PRO A 18 -9.90 13.53 -13.75
C PRO A 18 -9.96 13.95 -12.27
N HIS A 19 -11.13 14.32 -11.76
CA HIS A 19 -11.31 14.69 -10.35
C HIS A 19 -11.31 13.45 -9.44
N ARG A 20 -11.85 12.32 -9.91
CA ARG A 20 -11.77 11.04 -9.22
C ARG A 20 -10.32 10.56 -9.13
N VAL A 21 -9.56 10.64 -10.22
CA VAL A 21 -8.11 10.33 -10.28
C VAL A 21 -7.31 11.23 -9.33
N SER A 22 -7.58 12.53 -9.29
CA SER A 22 -6.94 13.45 -8.34
C SER A 22 -7.22 13.09 -6.87
N SER A 23 -8.47 12.67 -6.59
CA SER A 23 -8.87 12.17 -5.28
C SER A 23 -8.15 10.86 -4.95
N PHE A 24 -8.06 9.94 -5.90
CA PHE A 24 -7.34 8.68 -5.78
C PHE A 24 -5.84 8.89 -5.49
N ARG A 25 -5.14 9.75 -6.24
CA ARG A 25 -3.74 10.13 -5.95
C ARG A 25 -3.58 10.70 -4.53
N SER A 26 -4.61 11.37 -4.02
CA SER A 26 -4.65 11.88 -2.65
C SER A 26 -4.86 10.79 -1.60
N CYS A 27 -5.54 9.69 -1.94
CA CYS A 27 -5.56 8.45 -1.14
C CYS A 27 -4.19 7.81 -1.09
N VAL A 28 -3.53 7.62 -2.24
CA VAL A 28 -2.22 6.97 -2.33
C VAL A 28 -1.15 7.73 -1.53
N ARG A 29 -1.11 9.07 -1.62
CA ARG A 29 -0.21 9.89 -0.79
C ARG A 29 -0.40 9.68 0.72
N ARG A 30 -1.61 9.33 1.16
CA ARG A 30 -1.97 9.12 2.56
C ARG A 30 -1.87 7.66 3.01
N PHE A 31 -1.58 6.73 2.10
CA PHE A 31 -1.41 5.33 2.43
C PHE A 31 -0.15 5.13 3.30
N HIS A 32 0.91 5.90 3.09
CA HIS A 32 2.17 5.96 3.89
C HIS A 32 2.90 4.63 4.12
N ALA A 33 2.32 3.49 3.73
CA ALA A 33 2.89 2.16 3.90
C ALA A 33 3.99 1.87 2.86
N ALA A 34 4.02 2.60 1.75
CA ALA A 34 5.08 2.53 0.75
C ALA A 34 5.31 3.91 0.11
N PRO A 35 6.46 4.14 -0.55
CA PRO A 35 6.66 5.35 -1.34
C PRO A 35 5.56 5.55 -2.37
N TYR A 36 5.19 6.80 -2.62
CA TYR A 36 4.10 7.15 -3.54
C TYR A 36 4.30 6.55 -4.93
N ALA A 37 5.51 6.71 -5.51
CA ALA A 37 5.82 6.21 -6.84
C ALA A 37 5.70 4.68 -6.95
N VAL A 38 6.14 3.95 -5.92
CA VAL A 38 6.02 2.48 -5.85
C VAL A 38 4.56 2.07 -5.81
N SER A 39 3.76 2.72 -4.95
CA SER A 39 2.33 2.44 -4.83
C SER A 39 1.60 2.71 -6.14
N MET A 40 1.84 3.86 -6.77
CA MET A 40 1.24 4.21 -8.06
C MET A 40 1.58 3.21 -9.15
N ARG A 41 2.86 2.83 -9.27
CA ARG A 41 3.30 1.86 -10.27
C ARG A 41 2.69 0.49 -10.06
N TYR A 42 2.63 0.02 -8.80
CA TYR A 42 1.99 -1.24 -8.46
C TYR A 42 0.50 -1.23 -8.83
N LEU A 43 -0.22 -0.18 -8.45
CA LEU A 43 -1.65 -0.03 -8.74
C LEU A 43 -1.93 0.00 -10.25
N GLU A 44 -1.06 0.62 -11.04
CA GLU A 44 -1.21 0.66 -12.51
C GLU A 44 -0.94 -0.70 -13.14
N LEU A 45 0.02 -1.46 -12.62
CA LEU A 45 0.33 -2.82 -13.10
C LEU A 45 -0.81 -3.80 -12.81
N GLU A 46 -1.42 -3.70 -11.64
CA GLU A 46 -2.47 -4.64 -11.20
C GLU A 46 -3.87 -4.27 -11.72
N ALA A 47 -4.21 -2.98 -11.71
CA ALA A 47 -5.55 -2.52 -12.06
C ALA A 47 -5.66 -1.97 -13.48
N GLY A 48 -4.54 -1.73 -14.16
CA GLY A 48 -4.49 -1.12 -15.49
C GLY A 48 -4.49 0.43 -15.46
N PRO A 49 -4.74 1.07 -16.62
CA PRO A 49 -4.55 2.52 -16.81
C PRO A 49 -5.69 3.35 -16.21
N PHE A 50 -5.76 3.42 -14.87
CA PHE A 50 -6.80 4.13 -14.11
C PHE A 50 -6.90 5.64 -14.39
N GLU A 51 -5.94 6.24 -15.08
CA GLU A 51 -6.02 7.65 -15.50
C GLU A 51 -6.96 7.86 -16.68
N ARG A 52 -7.24 6.80 -17.46
CA ARG A 52 -8.02 6.85 -18.70
C ARG A 52 -9.20 5.89 -18.72
N ASP A 53 -9.22 4.90 -17.82
CA ASP A 53 -10.29 3.92 -17.70
C ASP A 53 -10.92 3.97 -16.30
N GLU A 54 -12.23 4.23 -16.26
CA GLU A 54 -12.99 4.28 -15.02
C GLU A 54 -13.09 2.93 -14.31
N ARG A 55 -13.10 1.82 -15.07
CA ARG A 55 -13.13 0.46 -14.50
C ARG A 55 -11.79 0.14 -13.84
N ALA A 56 -10.69 0.48 -14.51
CA ALA A 56 -9.34 0.39 -13.94
C ALA A 56 -9.21 1.26 -12.67
N LEU A 57 -9.81 2.46 -12.64
CA LEU A 57 -9.82 3.30 -11.44
C LEU A 57 -10.59 2.66 -10.28
N ALA A 58 -11.76 2.08 -10.55
CA ALA A 58 -12.52 1.37 -9.54
C ALA A 58 -11.73 0.17 -8.97
N ALA A 59 -11.12 -0.63 -9.85
CA ALA A 59 -10.26 -1.76 -9.45
C ALA A 59 -9.05 -1.29 -8.61
N ALA A 60 -8.39 -0.19 -9.02
CA ALA A 60 -7.25 0.36 -8.30
C ALA A 60 -7.65 0.88 -6.90
N LEU A 61 -8.84 1.46 -6.78
CA LEU A 61 -9.37 1.92 -5.49
C LEU A 61 -9.63 0.74 -4.56
N GLU A 62 -10.30 -0.32 -5.03
CA GLU A 62 -10.55 -1.54 -4.24
C GLU A 62 -9.24 -2.19 -3.78
N LEU A 63 -8.26 -2.32 -4.69
CA LEU A 63 -6.94 -2.84 -4.35
C LEU A 63 -6.25 -2.00 -3.27
N LEU A 64 -6.27 -0.68 -3.39
CA LEU A 64 -5.71 0.21 -2.36
C LEU A 64 -6.42 0.07 -1.01
N LEU A 65 -7.75 -0.12 -1.02
CA LEU A 65 -8.52 -0.32 0.20
C LEU A 65 -8.17 -1.65 0.89
N ALA A 66 -8.00 -2.72 0.11
CA ALA A 66 -7.58 -4.03 0.63
C ALA A 66 -6.20 -3.96 1.28
N LEU A 67 -5.19 -3.44 0.56
CA LEU A 67 -3.83 -3.25 1.09
C LEU A 67 -3.82 -2.38 2.35
N ARG A 68 -4.70 -1.37 2.39
CA ARG A 68 -4.83 -0.49 3.53
C ARG A 68 -5.45 -1.20 4.74
N ALA A 69 -6.43 -2.07 4.52
CA ALA A 69 -7.03 -2.86 5.58
C ALA A 69 -6.02 -3.83 6.21
N GLU A 70 -5.27 -4.54 5.37
CA GLU A 70 -4.17 -5.44 5.79
C GLU A 70 -3.13 -4.69 6.63
N TRP A 71 -2.60 -3.58 6.09
CA TRP A 71 -1.61 -2.80 6.82
C TRP A 71 -2.15 -2.26 8.16
N LYS A 72 -3.43 -1.86 8.24
CA LYS A 72 -4.03 -1.44 9.51
C LYS A 72 -4.14 -2.61 10.50
N ALA A 73 -4.44 -3.81 10.04
CA ALA A 73 -4.48 -5.00 10.88
C ALA A 73 -3.10 -5.31 11.46
N ASP A 74 -2.04 -5.24 10.64
CA ASP A 74 -0.66 -5.43 11.08
C ASP A 74 -0.24 -4.37 12.11
N LEU A 75 -0.59 -3.10 11.87
CA LEU A 75 -0.36 -2.01 12.83
C LEU A 75 -1.09 -2.25 14.16
N ALA A 76 -2.33 -2.74 14.11
CA ALA A 76 -3.13 -3.03 15.30
C ALA A 76 -2.55 -4.20 16.10
N ALA A 77 -2.14 -5.27 15.42
CA ALA A 77 -1.46 -6.42 16.03
C ALA A 77 -0.15 -5.99 16.71
N TYR A 78 0.68 -5.22 16.01
CA TYR A 78 1.91 -4.65 16.57
C TYR A 78 1.64 -3.79 17.82
N ALA A 79 0.64 -2.90 17.74
CA ALA A 79 0.26 -2.05 18.87
C ALA A 79 -0.25 -2.86 20.07
N ALA A 80 -0.98 -3.95 19.84
CA ALA A 80 -1.45 -4.86 20.89
C ALA A 80 -0.27 -5.57 21.58
N THR A 81 0.69 -6.11 20.82
CA THR A 81 1.92 -6.71 21.35
C THR A 81 2.68 -5.73 22.23
N ARG A 82 2.93 -4.51 21.73
CA ARG A 82 3.64 -3.46 22.50
C ARG A 82 2.88 -3.04 23.76
N ARG A 83 1.55 -3.00 23.73
CA ARG A 83 0.74 -2.71 24.94
C ARG A 83 0.82 -3.85 25.96
N ALA A 84 0.86 -5.11 25.52
CA ALA A 84 1.01 -6.26 26.40
C ALA A 84 2.39 -6.26 27.10
N GLU A 85 3.47 -6.00 26.36
CA GLU A 85 4.82 -5.86 26.91
C GLU A 85 4.92 -4.72 27.93
N LYS A 86 4.33 -3.55 27.61
CA LYS A 86 4.25 -2.42 28.56
C LYS A 86 3.57 -2.82 29.86
N ARG A 87 2.45 -3.54 29.80
CA ARG A 87 1.71 -3.99 31.00
C ARG A 87 2.49 -5.00 31.83
N ARG A 88 3.40 -5.76 31.21
CA ARG A 88 4.25 -6.75 31.90
C ARG A 88 5.54 -6.15 32.48
N GLY A 89 5.74 -4.83 32.39
CA GLY A 89 6.96 -4.17 32.89
C GLY A 89 8.21 -4.42 32.04
N LEU A 90 8.09 -5.12 30.90
CA LEU A 90 9.18 -5.41 29.96
C LEU A 90 9.50 -4.22 29.06
N ARG A 91 9.39 -3.00 29.61
CA ARG A 91 9.66 -1.78 28.85
C ARG A 91 11.16 -1.61 28.75
N THR A 92 11.72 -1.96 27.61
CA THR A 92 12.97 -1.36 27.14
C THR A 92 12.63 -0.12 26.32
N PRO A 93 12.97 1.10 26.79
CA PRO A 93 12.92 2.31 25.96
C PRO A 93 13.70 2.07 24.65
N ARG A 94 13.23 2.63 23.54
CA ARG A 94 13.93 2.48 22.25
C ARG A 94 15.34 3.07 22.38
N GLY A 95 16.36 2.22 22.41
CA GLY A 95 17.77 2.59 22.60
C GLY A 95 18.31 2.46 24.04
N ALA A 96 17.56 1.86 24.98
CA ALA A 96 18.07 1.55 26.32
C ALA A 96 19.02 0.34 26.31
N THR A 97 18.90 -0.54 25.33
CA THR A 97 19.88 -1.59 24.99
C THR A 97 20.24 -1.50 23.50
N PRO A 98 21.46 -1.95 23.10
CA PRO A 98 21.85 -2.02 21.69
C PRO A 98 20.88 -2.80 20.80
N PHE A 99 20.13 -3.76 21.38
CA PHE A 99 19.17 -4.65 20.71
C PHE A 99 17.72 -4.10 20.67
N ASP A 100 17.42 -2.98 21.33
CA ASP A 100 16.06 -2.38 21.30
C ASP A 100 15.67 -1.79 19.94
N ARG A 101 16.64 -1.72 19.03
CA ARG A 101 16.41 -1.36 17.63
C ARG A 101 15.82 -2.52 16.84
N ASP A 102 15.88 -3.74 17.37
CA ASP A 102 15.53 -4.98 16.66
C ASP A 102 14.05 -5.34 16.75
N HIS A 103 13.21 -4.53 17.40
CA HIS A 103 11.77 -4.74 17.25
C HIS A 103 11.38 -4.46 15.79
N PRO A 104 10.98 -5.50 15.04
CA PRO A 104 10.67 -5.33 13.64
C PRO A 104 9.52 -4.34 13.54
N ARG A 105 9.71 -3.34 12.69
CA ARG A 105 8.59 -2.50 12.25
C ARG A 105 7.53 -3.45 11.71
N PRO A 106 6.23 -3.19 11.95
CA PRO A 106 5.18 -3.96 11.27
C PRO A 106 5.53 -4.02 9.78
N PRO A 107 5.47 -5.23 9.19
CA PRO A 107 5.88 -5.42 7.80
C PRO A 107 5.11 -4.44 6.94
N LEU A 108 5.79 -3.91 5.91
CA LEU A 108 5.06 -3.16 4.89
C LEU A 108 4.09 -4.14 4.23
N PRO A 109 2.89 -3.68 3.82
CA PRO A 109 2.02 -4.51 3.01
C PRO A 109 2.82 -5.01 1.81
N VAL A 110 2.73 -6.30 1.53
CA VAL A 110 3.51 -6.93 0.47
C VAL A 110 2.94 -6.44 -0.86
N LEU A 111 3.44 -5.30 -1.34
CA LEU A 111 3.23 -4.88 -2.71
C LEU A 111 4.02 -5.86 -3.56
N ARG A 112 3.32 -6.76 -4.26
CA ARG A 112 3.96 -7.65 -5.23
C ARG A 112 4.49 -6.78 -6.37
N LEU A 113 5.71 -6.27 -6.23
CA LEU A 113 6.44 -5.72 -7.36
C LEU A 113 6.71 -6.89 -8.30
N SER A 114 5.81 -7.11 -9.26
CA SER A 114 6.06 -7.94 -10.44
C SER A 114 7.08 -7.23 -11.31
N VAL A 115 8.32 -7.13 -10.82
CA VAL A 115 9.52 -6.96 -11.63
C VAL A 115 10.01 -8.37 -11.89
N GLU A 116 9.25 -9.12 -12.66
CA GLU A 116 9.87 -10.16 -13.47
C GLU A 116 10.69 -9.41 -14.52
N LEU A 117 12.00 -9.63 -14.43
CA LEU A 117 12.95 -9.41 -15.51
C LEU A 117 12.34 -10.03 -16.77
N ARG A 118 11.68 -9.20 -17.59
CA ARG A 118 11.34 -9.56 -18.97
C ARG A 118 12.66 -9.54 -19.78
N GLY A 119 13.52 -10.50 -19.48
CA GLY A 119 14.63 -10.87 -20.34
C GLY A 119 14.04 -11.52 -21.59
N PRO A 120 14.49 -11.17 -22.80
CA PRO A 120 14.08 -11.89 -23.98
C PRO A 120 14.70 -13.29 -23.91
N GLU A 121 13.86 -14.31 -23.73
CA GLU A 121 14.18 -15.67 -24.18
C GLU A 121 14.45 -15.58 -25.68
N ARG A 122 15.71 -15.33 -26.04
CA ARG A 122 16.18 -15.45 -27.41
C ARG A 122 16.16 -16.93 -27.72
N SER A 123 15.25 -17.27 -28.62
CA SER A 123 15.31 -18.38 -29.54
C SER A 123 16.72 -18.92 -29.74
N THR A 124 16.99 -20.07 -29.13
CA THR A 124 17.96 -21.03 -29.67
C THR A 124 17.33 -22.40 -29.55
N LEU A 125 16.81 -22.90 -30.67
CA LEU A 125 17.08 -24.23 -31.23
C LEU A 125 15.99 -24.53 -32.27
N GLY A 126 16.34 -24.28 -33.53
CA GLY A 126 15.54 -24.61 -34.69
C GLY A 126 16.46 -24.63 -35.91
N SER A 127 16.77 -25.85 -36.34
CA SER A 127 17.50 -26.28 -37.55
C SER A 127 19.02 -26.38 -37.47
#